data_AF-A0A7J4M848-F1
#
_entry.id   AF-A0A7J4M848-F1
#
_cell.length_a   1.000
_cell.length_b   1.000
_cell.length_c   1.000
_cell.angle_alpha   90.00
_cell.angle_beta   90.00
_cell.angle_gamma   90.00
#
_symmetry.space_group_name_H-M   'P 1'
#
loop_
_entity.id
_entity.type
_entity.pdbx_description
1 polymer ?
#
loop_
_entity_poly.entity_id
_entity_poly.type
_entity_poly.pdbx_seq_one_letter_code
_entity_poly.pdbx_strand_id
1 'polypeptide(L)'
;MNKKAQSEMAGFGIIVIIISIIILVFISFSLNKNPNSQPQNYESEAFVQSYLQFTTQCEKNSHYLSSLELIKLCKSGVSCDDGESSCKVLNETSKGILESSWKVGEDFPVKGYDFSIIYQGENLIQIFEGNKTSENRGSMQTFSGDLDVSFISYY
;
A
#
# COMPACT_ATOMS: atom_id res chain seq x y z
N MET A 1 10.83 57.39 31.46
CA MET A 1 11.37 56.06 31.10
C MET A 1 10.23 55.16 30.64
N ASN A 2 9.95 55.05 29.33
CA ASN A 2 8.93 54.10 28.83
C ASN A 2 9.02 53.82 27.32
N LYS A 3 10.24 53.76 26.74
CA LYS A 3 10.42 53.53 25.28
C LYS A 3 11.27 52.30 24.92
N LYS A 4 12.04 51.76 25.88
CA LYS A 4 12.99 50.66 25.63
C LYS A 4 12.32 49.27 25.68
N ALA A 5 11.37 49.07 26.58
CA ALA A 5 10.58 47.83 26.65
C ALA A 5 9.63 47.67 25.44
N GLN A 6 9.09 48.78 24.92
CA GLN A 6 8.21 48.77 23.74
C GLN A 6 8.97 48.43 22.45
N SER A 7 10.24 48.85 22.32
CA SER A 7 11.07 48.48 21.16
C SER A 7 11.45 47.00 21.15
N GLU A 8 11.65 46.38 22.32
CA GLU A 8 11.98 44.95 22.42
C GLU A 8 10.78 44.06 22.07
N MET A 9 9.57 44.42 22.52
CA MET A 9 8.33 43.73 22.14
C MET A 9 8.01 43.88 20.64
N ALA A 10 8.27 45.05 20.04
CA ALA A 10 8.10 45.26 18.61
C ALA A 10 9.11 44.42 17.77
N GLY A 11 10.36 44.30 18.24
CA GLY A 11 11.38 43.46 17.63
C GLY A 11 10.98 41.97 17.64
N PHE A 12 10.45 41.48 18.77
CA PHE A 12 9.93 40.11 18.85
C PHE A 12 8.76 39.89 17.90
N GLY A 13 7.83 40.84 17.79
CA GLY A 13 6.70 40.75 16.87
C GLY A 13 7.13 40.62 15.40
N ILE A 14 8.14 41.39 14.98
CA ILE A 14 8.67 41.32 13.61
C ILE A 14 9.30 39.95 13.32
N ILE A 15 10.04 39.39 14.28
CA ILE A 15 10.65 38.06 14.13
C ILE A 15 9.56 36.98 13.98
N VAL A 16 8.51 37.03 14.80
CA VAL A 16 7.39 36.08 14.71
C VAL A 16 6.71 36.13 13.35
N ILE A 17 6.45 37.33 12.81
CA ILE A 17 5.84 37.50 11.49
C ILE A 17 6.72 36.88 10.39
N ILE A 18 8.03 37.12 10.44
CA ILE A 18 8.98 36.55 9.47
C ILE A 18 8.97 35.03 9.53
N ILE A 19 8.99 34.44 10.74
CA ILE A 19 8.95 32.99 10.92
C ILE A 19 7.63 32.40 10.39
N SER A 20 6.49 33.06 10.64
CA SER A 20 5.19 32.62 10.13
C SER A 20 5.16 32.59 8.59
N ILE A 21 5.73 33.60 7.92
CA ILE A 21 5.81 33.63 6.46
C ILE A 21 6.68 32.48 5.94
N ILE A 22 7.84 32.23 6.56
CA ILE A 22 8.73 31.14 6.18
C ILE A 22 8.01 29.79 6.31
N ILE A 23 7.30 29.55 7.42
CA ILE A 23 6.53 28.32 7.64
C ILE A 23 5.44 28.16 6.57
N LEU A 24 4.69 29.21 6.24
CA LEU A 24 3.64 29.15 5.22
C LEU A 24 4.20 28.82 3.83
N VAL A 25 5.36 29.36 3.49
CA VAL A 25 6.06 29.03 2.24
C VAL A 25 6.46 27.56 2.22
N PHE A 26 7.07 27.04 3.29
CA PHE A 26 7.43 25.63 3.39
C PHE A 26 6.21 24.70 3.31
N ILE A 27 5.12 25.04 4.00
CA ILE A 27 3.87 24.26 3.95
C ILE A 27 3.30 24.25 2.52
N SER A 28 3.31 25.40 1.83
CA SER A 28 2.80 25.51 0.47
C SER A 28 3.61 24.66 -0.51
N PHE A 29 4.93 24.64 -0.39
CA PHE A 29 5.78 23.76 -1.19
C PHE A 29 5.66 22.29 -0.80
N SER A 30 5.47 21.97 0.49
CA SER A 30 5.37 20.60 0.98
C SER A 30 4.05 19.93 0.60
N LEU A 31 2.93 20.67 0.63
CA LEU A 31 1.60 20.16 0.30
C LEU A 31 1.36 20.08 -1.21
N ASN A 32 2.12 20.82 -2.03
CA ASN A 32 1.98 20.79 -3.48
C ASN A 32 2.69 19.58 -4.13
N LYS A 33 2.53 18.38 -3.55
CA LYS A 33 3.05 17.12 -4.11
C LYS A 33 1.93 16.35 -4.83
N ASN A 34 2.03 16.42 -6.16
CA ASN A 34 1.51 15.54 -7.23
C ASN A 34 0.05 15.01 -7.15
N PRO A 35 -0.87 15.48 -8.02
CA PRO A 35 -2.27 15.03 -8.09
C PRO A 35 -2.47 13.61 -8.67
N ASN A 36 -1.41 12.94 -9.14
CA ASN A 36 -1.48 11.61 -9.76
C ASN A 36 -1.08 10.45 -8.83
N SER A 37 -0.85 10.72 -7.55
CA SER A 37 -0.74 9.62 -6.58
C SER A 37 -2.17 9.17 -6.25
N GLN A 38 -2.48 7.89 -6.54
CA GLN A 38 -3.69 7.26 -6.00
C GLN A 38 -3.77 7.60 -4.51
N PRO A 39 -4.95 7.90 -3.95
CA PRO A 39 -5.07 8.25 -2.54
C PRO A 39 -4.56 7.08 -1.72
N GLN A 40 -3.32 7.21 -1.27
CA GLN A 40 -2.57 6.18 -0.59
C GLN A 40 -3.25 5.98 0.76
N ASN A 41 -3.98 4.88 0.90
CA ASN A 41 -4.69 4.56 2.13
C ASN A 41 -3.77 3.70 2.99
N TYR A 42 -3.55 4.16 4.23
CA TYR A 42 -2.82 3.43 5.26
C TYR A 42 -3.33 1.99 5.41
N GLU A 43 -4.63 1.76 5.29
CA GLU A 43 -5.22 0.43 5.38
C GLU A 43 -4.82 -0.48 4.21
N SER A 44 -4.90 0.03 2.98
CA SER A 44 -4.49 -0.71 1.78
C SER A 44 -2.98 -0.99 1.81
N GLU A 45 -2.18 -0.05 2.28
CA GLU A 45 -0.73 -0.23 2.43
C GLU A 45 -0.38 -1.25 3.52
N ALA A 46 -1.00 -1.13 4.70
CA ALA A 46 -0.84 -2.09 5.79
C ALA A 46 -1.26 -3.50 5.36
N PHE A 47 -2.34 -3.61 4.57
CA PHE A 47 -2.76 -4.87 3.99
C PHE A 47 -1.69 -5.45 3.06
N VAL A 48 -1.20 -4.70 2.07
CA VAL A 48 -0.18 -5.22 1.13
C VAL A 48 1.09 -5.62 1.89
N GLN A 49 1.55 -4.82 2.86
CA GLN A 49 2.71 -5.17 3.71
C GLN A 49 2.48 -6.48 4.47
N SER A 50 1.31 -6.62 5.11
CA SER A 50 0.97 -7.80 5.91
C SER A 50 0.81 -9.05 5.03
N TYR A 51 0.18 -8.90 3.86
CA TYR A 51 0.01 -9.96 2.87
C TYR A 51 1.36 -10.56 2.47
N LEU A 52 2.36 -9.71 2.20
CA LEU A 52 3.67 -10.16 1.73
C LEU A 52 4.44 -10.96 2.78
N GLN A 53 4.19 -10.68 4.06
CA GLN A 53 4.81 -11.38 5.19
C GLN A 53 4.01 -12.59 5.67
N PHE A 54 2.82 -12.83 5.10
CA PHE A 54 1.96 -13.95 5.51
C PHE A 54 2.63 -15.29 5.21
N THR A 55 2.65 -16.19 6.18
CA THR A 55 3.19 -17.55 6.03
C THR A 55 2.19 -18.43 5.31
N THR A 56 2.61 -19.01 4.19
CA THR A 56 1.79 -19.86 3.33
C THR A 56 1.91 -21.33 3.71
N GLN A 57 1.05 -22.17 3.16
CA GLN A 57 1.14 -23.63 3.33
C GLN A 57 2.22 -24.27 2.45
N CYS A 58 2.79 -23.53 1.48
CA CYS A 58 3.84 -24.06 0.61
C CYS A 58 5.16 -24.17 1.39
N GLU A 59 5.69 -25.39 1.45
CA GLU A 59 7.00 -25.67 2.05
C GLU A 59 8.06 -25.81 0.95
N LYS A 60 9.26 -25.28 1.22
CA LYS A 60 10.46 -25.51 0.40
C LYS A 60 11.66 -25.72 1.31
N ASN A 61 12.51 -26.71 1.05
CA ASN A 61 13.71 -26.97 1.87
C ASN A 61 13.41 -26.99 3.38
N SER A 62 12.33 -27.66 3.77
CA SER A 62 11.87 -27.79 5.17
C SER A 62 11.49 -26.49 5.89
N HIS A 63 11.09 -25.45 5.15
CA HIS A 63 10.51 -24.23 5.74
C HIS A 63 9.28 -23.74 4.95
N TYR A 64 8.28 -23.26 5.68
CA TYR A 64 7.12 -22.61 5.07
C TYR A 64 7.50 -21.26 4.48
N LEU A 65 7.05 -21.02 3.25
CA LEU A 65 7.35 -19.79 2.52
C LEU A 65 6.39 -18.67 2.91
N SER A 66 6.90 -17.45 3.02
CA SER A 66 6.09 -16.23 3.00
C SER A 66 5.43 -16.03 1.63
N SER A 67 4.36 -15.23 1.54
CA SER A 67 3.73 -14.89 0.27
C SER A 67 4.73 -14.30 -0.73
N LEU A 68 5.66 -13.45 -0.27
CA LEU A 68 6.71 -12.89 -1.13
C LEU A 68 7.64 -13.99 -1.70
N GLU A 69 8.03 -14.95 -0.88
CA GLU A 69 8.85 -16.08 -1.34
C GLU A 69 8.06 -17.01 -2.27
N LEU A 70 6.78 -17.25 -1.97
CA LEU A 70 5.90 -18.04 -2.80
C LEU A 70 5.67 -17.41 -4.18
N ILE A 71 5.55 -16.08 -4.27
CA ILE A 71 5.50 -15.34 -5.53
C ILE A 71 6.76 -15.63 -6.37
N LYS A 72 7.94 -15.54 -5.75
CA LYS A 72 9.23 -15.83 -6.44
C LYS A 72 9.34 -17.29 -6.87
N LEU A 73 8.84 -18.22 -6.05
CA LEU A 73 8.84 -19.65 -6.35
C LEU A 73 7.90 -19.97 -7.53
N CYS A 74 6.68 -19.42 -7.51
CA CYS A 74 5.70 -19.53 -8.59
C CYS A 74 6.26 -19.00 -9.91
N LYS A 75 6.85 -17.81 -9.89
CA LYS A 75 7.52 -17.24 -11.06
C LYS A 75 8.64 -18.14 -11.60
N SER A 76 9.29 -18.92 -10.75
CA SER A 76 10.34 -19.86 -11.16
C SER A 76 9.79 -21.18 -11.70
N GLY A 77 8.47 -21.39 -11.67
CA GLY A 77 7.81 -22.63 -12.11
C GLY A 77 8.10 -23.84 -11.20
N VAL A 78 8.60 -23.60 -9.99
CA VAL A 78 9.02 -24.67 -9.06
C VAL A 78 7.86 -25.05 -8.15
N SER A 79 7.64 -26.35 -7.93
CA SER A 79 6.61 -26.85 -7.01
C SER A 79 7.06 -26.81 -5.54
N CYS A 80 6.09 -26.77 -4.64
CA CYS A 80 6.28 -26.98 -3.21
C CYS A 80 6.81 -28.41 -2.95
N ASP A 81 7.33 -28.66 -1.74
CA ASP A 81 7.97 -29.95 -1.42
C ASP A 81 6.97 -31.12 -1.35
N ASP A 82 5.69 -30.84 -1.13
CA ASP A 82 4.58 -31.80 -1.22
C ASP A 82 4.18 -32.15 -2.67
N GLY A 83 4.81 -31.50 -3.66
CA GLY A 83 4.53 -31.68 -5.08
C GLY A 83 3.41 -30.79 -5.63
N GLU A 84 2.78 -29.94 -4.82
CA GLU A 84 1.79 -28.99 -5.31
C GLU A 84 2.43 -27.84 -6.10
N SER A 85 1.73 -27.36 -7.14
CA SER A 85 2.17 -26.20 -7.90
C SER A 85 2.15 -24.96 -7.02
N SER A 86 3.31 -24.30 -6.88
CA SER A 86 3.45 -23.08 -6.09
C SER A 86 2.53 -21.95 -6.57
N CYS A 87 2.27 -21.84 -7.87
CA CYS A 87 1.32 -20.86 -8.41
C CYS A 87 -0.13 -21.18 -8.04
N LYS A 88 -0.49 -22.47 -7.96
CA LYS A 88 -1.81 -22.89 -7.49
C LYS A 88 -1.98 -22.50 -6.02
N VAL A 89 -1.01 -22.87 -5.17
CA VAL A 89 -1.02 -22.54 -3.74
C VAL A 89 -1.03 -21.03 -3.53
N LEU A 90 -0.30 -20.27 -4.36
CA LEU A 90 -0.30 -18.80 -4.31
C LEU A 90 -1.70 -18.26 -4.59
N ASN A 91 -2.34 -18.67 -5.68
CA ASN A 91 -3.68 -18.21 -6.03
C ASN A 91 -4.71 -18.54 -4.95
N GLU A 92 -4.70 -19.77 -4.44
CA GLU A 92 -5.61 -20.20 -3.37
C GLU A 92 -5.36 -19.44 -2.06
N THR A 93 -4.09 -19.22 -1.71
CA THR A 93 -3.70 -18.45 -0.51
C THR A 93 -4.13 -16.99 -0.65
N SER A 94 -3.83 -16.34 -1.77
CA SER A 94 -4.24 -14.94 -2.04
C SER A 94 -5.75 -14.79 -1.97
N LYS A 95 -6.49 -15.70 -2.61
CA LYS A 95 -7.96 -15.69 -2.58
C LYS A 95 -8.49 -15.85 -1.15
N GLY A 96 -7.98 -16.80 -0.38
CA GLY A 96 -8.40 -17.00 1.01
C GLY A 96 -8.11 -15.80 1.92
N ILE A 97 -6.96 -15.15 1.74
CA ILE A 97 -6.62 -13.91 2.48
C ILE A 97 -7.56 -12.77 2.10
N LEU A 98 -7.84 -12.57 0.81
CA LEU A 98 -8.74 -11.52 0.33
C LEU A 98 -10.17 -11.73 0.81
N GLU A 99 -10.71 -12.93 0.65
CA GLU A 99 -12.08 -13.27 1.09
C GLU A 99 -12.26 -13.15 2.60
N SER A 100 -11.21 -13.40 3.40
CA SER A 100 -11.26 -13.27 4.85
C SER A 100 -11.08 -11.84 5.34
N SER A 101 -10.26 -11.04 4.64
CA SER A 101 -9.91 -9.68 5.05
C SER A 101 -10.85 -8.61 4.48
N TRP A 102 -11.35 -8.79 3.27
CA TRP A 102 -12.09 -7.79 2.50
C TRP A 102 -13.46 -8.31 2.09
N LYS A 103 -14.43 -8.21 3.01
CA LYS A 103 -15.81 -8.58 2.72
C LYS A 103 -16.48 -7.55 1.81
N VAL A 104 -17.09 -8.04 0.75
CA VAL A 104 -17.75 -7.24 -0.28
C VAL A 104 -19.25 -7.49 -0.23
N GLY A 105 -20.05 -6.44 -0.39
CA GLY A 105 -21.52 -6.57 -0.51
C GLY A 105 -22.26 -5.28 -0.16
N GLU A 106 -23.59 -5.34 -0.21
CA GLU A 106 -24.44 -4.20 0.19
C GLU A 106 -24.26 -3.87 1.68
N ASP A 107 -24.12 -4.90 2.51
CA ASP A 107 -23.95 -4.80 3.97
C ASP A 107 -22.55 -4.35 4.41
N PHE A 108 -21.57 -4.30 3.50
CA PHE A 108 -20.19 -3.94 3.80
C PHE A 108 -19.82 -2.58 3.19
N PRO A 109 -18.92 -1.81 3.83
CA PRO A 109 -18.49 -0.52 3.29
C PRO A 109 -17.72 -0.66 1.98
N VAL A 110 -17.01 -1.77 1.79
CA VAL A 110 -16.27 -2.07 0.56
C VAL A 110 -17.23 -2.72 -0.44
N LYS A 111 -17.35 -2.11 -1.62
CA LYS A 111 -18.21 -2.57 -2.72
C LYS A 111 -17.48 -3.43 -3.73
N GLY A 112 -16.15 -3.41 -3.72
CA GLY A 112 -15.32 -4.33 -4.50
C GLY A 112 -13.84 -4.12 -4.23
N TYR A 113 -13.00 -4.99 -4.78
CA TYR A 113 -11.55 -4.83 -4.76
C TYR A 113 -10.91 -5.44 -6.02
N ASP A 114 -9.70 -4.96 -6.33
CA ASP A 114 -8.83 -5.46 -7.39
C ASP A 114 -7.44 -5.67 -6.79
N PHE A 115 -7.02 -6.92 -6.72
CA PHE A 115 -5.69 -7.33 -6.26
C PHE A 115 -4.91 -7.89 -7.43
N SER A 116 -3.70 -7.38 -7.66
CA SER A 116 -2.83 -7.87 -8.73
C SER A 116 -1.38 -8.02 -8.29
N ILE A 117 -0.75 -9.06 -8.83
CA ILE A 117 0.67 -9.32 -8.73
C ILE A 117 1.21 -9.31 -10.14
N ILE A 118 2.05 -8.33 -10.45
CA ILE A 118 2.61 -8.08 -11.78
C ILE A 118 4.11 -8.35 -11.71
N TYR A 119 4.62 -9.15 -12.62
CA TYR A 119 6.05 -9.44 -12.72
C TYR A 119 6.53 -9.11 -14.13
N GLN A 120 7.49 -8.19 -14.27
CA GLN A 120 8.03 -7.74 -15.56
C GLN A 120 6.95 -7.27 -16.55
N GLY A 121 5.87 -6.69 -16.03
CA GLY A 121 4.73 -6.22 -16.82
C GLY A 121 3.69 -7.30 -17.18
N GLU A 122 3.91 -8.56 -16.79
CA GLU A 122 2.92 -9.64 -16.95
C GLU A 122 2.13 -9.87 -15.66
N ASN A 123 0.81 -10.05 -15.77
CA ASN A 123 -0.04 -10.38 -14.63
C ASN A 123 0.19 -11.84 -14.21
N LEU A 124 0.86 -12.03 -13.08
CA LEU A 124 1.02 -13.36 -12.46
C LEU A 124 -0.28 -13.79 -11.79
N ILE A 125 -0.91 -12.87 -11.07
CA ILE A 125 -2.22 -13.06 -10.43
C ILE A 125 -3.04 -11.79 -10.62
N GLN A 126 -4.32 -11.97 -10.90
CA GLN A 126 -5.32 -10.91 -10.84
C GLN A 126 -6.60 -11.48 -10.22
N ILE A 127 -7.00 -10.92 -9.09
CA ILE A 127 -8.21 -11.30 -8.36
C ILE A 127 -9.07 -10.05 -8.23
N PHE A 128 -10.29 -10.15 -8.73
CA PHE A 128 -11.28 -9.09 -8.68
C PHE A 128 -12.57 -9.62 -8.08
N GLU A 129 -13.18 -8.83 -7.19
CA GLU A 129 -14.47 -9.13 -6.59
C GLU A 129 -15.31 -7.86 -6.43
N GLY A 130 -16.62 -7.95 -6.65
CA GLY A 130 -17.56 -6.85 -6.45
C GLY A 130 -17.69 -5.86 -7.61
N ASN A 131 -18.00 -4.61 -7.26
CA ASN A 131 -18.27 -3.51 -8.18
C ASN A 131 -17.15 -2.46 -8.13
N LYS A 132 -16.76 -1.95 -9.30
CA LYS A 132 -15.84 -0.81 -9.41
C LYS A 132 -16.64 0.48 -9.29
N THR A 133 -16.34 1.28 -8.26
CA THR A 133 -16.94 2.59 -8.04
C THR A 133 -15.93 3.71 -8.31
N SER A 134 -16.40 4.96 -8.35
CA SER A 134 -15.53 6.12 -8.51
C SER A 134 -14.72 6.43 -7.25
N GLU A 135 -15.24 6.08 -6.06
CA GLU A 135 -14.49 6.21 -4.81
C GLU A 135 -13.63 4.96 -4.63
N ASN A 136 -12.31 5.11 -4.81
CA ASN A 136 -11.37 4.02 -4.60
C ASN A 136 -10.16 4.48 -3.80
N ARG A 137 -9.55 3.51 -3.13
CA ARG A 137 -8.34 3.67 -2.34
C ARG A 137 -7.43 2.49 -2.62
N GLY A 138 -6.15 2.77 -2.87
CA GLY A 138 -5.22 1.73 -3.27
C GLY A 138 -3.83 1.89 -2.68
N SER A 139 -3.07 0.83 -2.78
CA SER A 139 -1.64 0.81 -2.50
C SER A 139 -0.95 -0.09 -3.51
N MET A 140 0.26 0.31 -3.90
CA MET A 140 1.14 -0.48 -4.76
C MET A 140 2.53 -0.49 -4.16
N GLN A 141 3.13 -1.67 -4.11
CA GLN A 141 4.52 -1.85 -3.71
C GLN A 141 5.33 -2.48 -4.82
N THR A 142 6.41 -1.80 -5.17
CA THR A 142 7.37 -2.26 -6.18
C THR A 142 8.60 -2.82 -5.47
N PHE A 143 8.98 -4.04 -5.84
CA PHE A 143 10.17 -4.74 -5.36
C PHE A 143 11.24 -4.79 -6.44
N SER A 144 12.48 -5.04 -6.01
CA SER A 144 13.58 -5.28 -6.94
C SER A 144 13.28 -6.46 -7.87
N GLY A 145 13.56 -6.30 -9.17
CA GLY A 145 13.27 -7.31 -10.19
C GLY A 145 11.89 -7.19 -10.83
N ASP A 146 11.33 -5.97 -10.88
CA ASP A 146 10.06 -5.61 -11.54
C ASP A 146 8.86 -6.41 -11.05
N LEU A 147 8.80 -6.66 -9.73
CA LEU A 147 7.65 -7.26 -9.08
C LEU A 147 6.82 -6.14 -8.44
N ASP A 148 5.60 -5.96 -8.93
CA ASP A 148 4.61 -5.04 -8.36
C ASP A 148 3.47 -5.82 -7.71
N VAL A 149 3.12 -5.42 -6.49
CA VAL A 149 1.95 -5.94 -5.78
C VAL A 149 1.01 -4.77 -5.53
N SER A 150 -0.16 -4.83 -6.14
CA SER A 150 -1.16 -3.76 -6.11
C SER A 150 -2.46 -4.26 -5.49
N PHE A 151 -3.05 -3.42 -4.67
CA PHE A 151 -4.36 -3.64 -4.09
C PHE A 151 -5.18 -2.35 -4.18
N ILE A 152 -6.37 -2.43 -4.73
CA ILE A 152 -7.33 -1.34 -4.86
C ILE A 152 -8.65 -1.78 -4.26
N SER A 153 -9.20 -0.99 -3.34
CA SER A 153 -10.53 -1.16 -2.75
C SER A 153 -11.48 -0.08 -3.28
N TYR A 154 -12.72 -0.47 -3.54
CA TYR A 154 -13.80 0.37 -4.06
C TYR A 154 -14.92 0.50 -3.02
N TYR A 155 -15.47 1.70 -2.85
CA TYR A 155 -16.48 2.05 -1.84
C TYR A 155 -17.75 2.64 -2.45
#